data_AF-A0A9N9T6P3-F1
#
_entry.id   AF-A0A9N9T6P3-F1
#
_cell.length_a   1.000
_cell.length_b   1.000
_cell.length_c   1.000
_cell.angle_alpha   90.00
_cell.angle_beta   90.00
_cell.angle_gamma   90.00
#
_symmetry.space_group_name_H-M   'P 1'
#
loop_
_entity.id
_entity.type
_entity.pdbx_description
1 polymer ?
#
loop_
_entity_poly.entity_id
_entity_poly.type
_entity_poly.pdbx_seq_one_letter_code
_entity_poly.pdbx_strand_id
1 'polypeptide(L)'
;MEKSDLEAERVALFESVMQNQRRMKELETNLLSRLNSTQGSLVDDEELINVLQVTKTTAEEVTQKLTVSVTTEKKINIAREEFRAVAARGSILYFLIVEMSNVNVMYQNSLKQFLILFDNSITKSEKSNITSDRINIILKYLTHEVWIFTQRSLYERHKALFTLMMAMKIDLHEGTIKHEEFMAFIKGGASLDLNAVTPKPFKWVLDITWLNLIETNEKEWRMWYEKEKPEEEDIPCGYQKSLDVFRKLLLIRSWSPDRTLSQARKYIMDSLGPEYGEPCILDLEVTWSESEPRSPLICILSIGSDPSPQISALAKSKDIRKIIQNN
;
A
#
# COMPACT_ATOMS: atom_id res chain seq x y z
N MET A 1 -6.04 3.48 -16.10
CA MET A 1 -4.82 3.83 -16.86
C MET A 1 -4.29 2.65 -17.67
N GLU A 2 -3.93 1.51 -17.07
CA GLU A 2 -3.37 0.37 -17.84
C GLU A 2 -4.34 -0.27 -18.85
N LYS A 3 -5.63 -0.36 -18.51
CA LYS A 3 -6.67 -0.85 -19.42
C LYS A 3 -7.75 0.23 -19.62
N SER A 4 -7.36 1.37 -20.18
CA SER A 4 -8.26 2.52 -20.40
C SER A 4 -9.48 2.14 -21.24
N ASP A 5 -9.28 1.27 -22.23
CA ASP A 5 -10.36 0.80 -23.12
C ASP A 5 -11.40 -0.03 -22.36
N LEU A 6 -10.97 -0.88 -21.42
CA LEU A 6 -11.90 -1.64 -20.57
C LEU A 6 -12.70 -0.74 -19.62
N GLU A 7 -12.11 0.36 -19.14
CA GLU A 7 -12.86 1.30 -18.30
C GLU A 7 -13.88 2.08 -19.12
N ALA A 8 -13.53 2.50 -20.35
CA ALA A 8 -14.49 3.10 -21.26
C ALA A 8 -15.63 2.13 -21.62
N GLU A 9 -15.30 0.87 -21.90
CA GLU A 9 -16.27 -0.19 -22.14
C GLU A 9 -17.19 -0.41 -20.93
N ARG A 10 -16.64 -0.38 -19.71
CA ARG A 10 -17.41 -0.48 -18.46
C ARG A 10 -18.39 0.68 -18.31
N VAL A 11 -17.94 1.92 -18.54
CA VAL A 11 -18.79 3.11 -18.41
C VAL A 11 -19.94 3.03 -19.42
N ALA A 12 -19.64 2.70 -20.68
CA ALA A 12 -20.65 2.51 -21.72
C ALA A 12 -21.61 1.36 -21.40
N LEU A 13 -21.11 0.25 -20.86
CA LEU A 13 -21.93 -0.88 -20.41
C LEU A 13 -22.87 -0.47 -19.28
N PHE A 14 -22.38 0.30 -18.31
CA PHE A 14 -23.18 0.78 -17.20
C PHE A 14 -24.32 1.70 -17.66
N GLU A 15 -24.03 2.65 -18.55
CA GLU A 15 -25.04 3.51 -19.17
C GLU A 15 -26.09 2.69 -19.93
N SER A 16 -25.67 1.70 -20.71
CA SER A 16 -26.56 0.80 -21.44
C SER A 16 -27.46 -0.03 -20.51
N VAL A 17 -26.91 -0.56 -19.41
CA VAL A 17 -27.68 -1.31 -18.40
C VAL A 17 -28.73 -0.42 -17.75
N MET A 18 -28.36 0.80 -17.35
CA MET A 18 -29.30 1.77 -16.78
C MET A 18 -30.43 2.13 -17.75
N GLN A 19 -30.11 2.36 -19.02
CA GLN A 19 -31.10 2.66 -20.05
C GLN A 19 -32.05 1.48 -20.30
N ASN A 20 -31.52 0.26 -20.36
CA ASN A 20 -32.30 -0.96 -20.55
C ASN A 20 -33.22 -1.26 -19.35
N GLN A 21 -32.73 -1.09 -18.13
CA GLN A 21 -33.55 -1.22 -16.90
C GLN A 21 -34.69 -0.19 -16.88
N ARG A 22 -34.41 1.06 -17.26
CA ARG A 22 -35.42 2.11 -17.38
C ARG A 22 -36.47 1.75 -18.42
N ARG A 23 -36.04 1.31 -19.61
CA ARG A 23 -36.94 0.89 -20.70
C ARG A 23 -37.82 -0.29 -20.28
N MET A 24 -37.30 -1.25 -19.52
CA MET A 24 -38.09 -2.35 -18.97
C MET A 24 -39.22 -1.85 -18.06
N LYS A 25 -38.91 -0.92 -17.15
CA LYS A 25 -39.89 -0.34 -16.23
C LYS A 25 -40.94 0.50 -16.97
N GLU A 26 -40.53 1.22 -18.01
CA GLU A 26 -41.45 1.98 -18.87
C GLU A 26 -42.39 1.04 -19.65
N LEU A 27 -41.90 -0.10 -20.16
CA LEU A 27 -42.72 -1.13 -20.79
C LEU A 27 -43.75 -1.71 -19.80
N GLU A 28 -43.34 -2.06 -18.58
CA GLU A 28 -44.25 -2.55 -17.55
C GLU A 28 -45.33 -1.52 -17.18
N THR A 29 -44.93 -0.25 -17.02
CA THR A 29 -45.86 0.84 -16.66
C THR A 29 -46.85 1.12 -17.79
N ASN A 30 -46.38 1.11 -19.04
CA ASN A 30 -47.24 1.27 -20.22
C ASN A 30 -48.20 0.09 -20.37
N LEU A 31 -47.75 -1.13 -20.09
CA LEU A 31 -48.61 -2.31 -20.11
C LEU A 31 -49.72 -2.21 -19.05
N LEU A 32 -49.35 -1.85 -17.81
CA LEU A 32 -50.29 -1.67 -16.70
C LEU A 32 -51.30 -0.56 -16.96
N SER A 33 -50.87 0.58 -17.51
CA SER A 33 -51.77 1.69 -17.82
C SER A 33 -52.77 1.30 -18.91
N ARG A 34 -52.32 0.59 -19.96
CA ARG A 34 -53.17 0.09 -21.04
C ARG A 34 -54.21 -0.90 -20.50
N LEU A 35 -53.78 -1.90 -19.72
CA LEU A 35 -54.68 -2.89 -19.10
C LEU A 35 -55.75 -2.25 -18.20
N ASN A 36 -55.41 -1.19 -17.47
CA ASN A 36 -56.37 -0.46 -16.62
C ASN A 36 -57.30 0.47 -17.42
N SER A 37 -56.88 0.94 -18.59
CA SER A 37 -57.65 1.88 -19.42
C SER A 37 -58.72 1.21 -20.28
N THR A 38 -58.56 -0.08 -20.59
CA THR A 38 -59.50 -0.82 -21.43
C THR A 38 -60.74 -1.21 -20.62
N GLN A 39 -61.88 -0.54 -20.84
CA GLN A 39 -63.18 -0.96 -20.32
C GLN A 39 -63.91 -1.80 -21.37
N GLY A 40 -63.85 -3.12 -21.24
CA GLY A 40 -64.50 -4.05 -22.18
C GLY A 40 -63.83 -5.44 -22.21
N SER A 41 -64.24 -6.28 -23.17
CA SER A 41 -63.61 -7.58 -23.42
C SER A 41 -62.20 -7.39 -23.97
N LEU A 42 -61.19 -7.78 -23.20
CA LEU A 42 -59.76 -7.69 -23.53
C LEU A 42 -59.36 -8.46 -24.80
N VAL A 43 -60.19 -9.38 -25.25
CA VAL A 43 -59.91 -10.26 -26.39
C VAL A 43 -60.33 -9.62 -27.73
N ASP A 44 -61.23 -8.62 -27.68
CA ASP A 44 -61.80 -7.99 -28.89
C ASP A 44 -61.02 -6.73 -29.31
N ASP A 45 -60.02 -6.32 -28.52
CA ASP A 45 -59.18 -5.16 -28.79
C ASP A 45 -57.91 -5.57 -29.57
N GLU A 46 -58.01 -5.59 -30.90
CA GLU A 46 -56.91 -5.89 -31.82
C GLU A 46 -55.69 -4.97 -31.62
N GLU A 47 -55.91 -3.73 -31.18
CA GLU A 47 -54.84 -2.76 -30.94
C GLU A 47 -54.05 -3.15 -29.67
N LEU A 48 -54.76 -3.58 -28.62
CA LEU A 48 -54.15 -4.08 -27.39
C LEU A 48 -53.31 -5.34 -27.63
N ILE A 49 -53.79 -6.28 -28.47
CA ILE A 49 -53.08 -7.51 -28.83
C ILE A 49 -51.75 -7.19 -29.55
N ASN A 50 -51.77 -6.27 -30.51
CA ASN A 50 -50.55 -5.84 -31.20
C ASN A 50 -49.55 -5.16 -30.24
N VAL A 51 -50.02 -4.29 -29.35
CA VAL A 51 -49.16 -3.62 -28.35
C VAL A 51 -48.57 -4.61 -27.34
N LEU A 52 -49.35 -5.60 -26.90
CA LEU A 52 -48.89 -6.71 -26.05
C LEU A 52 -47.78 -7.51 -26.74
N GLN A 53 -47.95 -7.83 -28.02
CA GLN A 53 -46.96 -8.57 -28.78
C GLN A 53 -45.68 -7.76 -28.96
N VAL A 54 -45.76 -6.47 -29.34
CA VAL A 54 -44.59 -5.59 -29.44
C VAL A 54 -43.87 -5.41 -28.10
N THR A 55 -44.64 -5.27 -27.01
CA THR A 55 -44.09 -5.13 -25.65
C THR A 55 -43.39 -6.40 -25.20
N LYS A 56 -43.97 -7.57 -25.48
CA LYS A 56 -43.36 -8.87 -25.19
C LYS A 56 -42.04 -9.05 -25.95
N THR A 57 -42.04 -8.82 -27.27
CA THR A 57 -40.82 -8.97 -28.08
C THR A 57 -39.74 -7.98 -27.63
N THR A 58 -40.11 -6.73 -27.36
CA THR A 58 -39.15 -5.72 -26.87
C THR A 58 -38.62 -6.07 -25.47
N ALA A 59 -39.45 -6.60 -24.59
CA ALA A 59 -39.03 -7.06 -23.26
C ALA A 59 -38.08 -8.25 -23.34
N GLU A 60 -38.34 -9.22 -24.23
CA GLU A 60 -37.45 -10.36 -24.50
C GLU A 60 -36.08 -9.88 -25.01
N GLU A 61 -36.05 -8.94 -25.97
CA GLU A 61 -34.81 -8.34 -26.47
C GLU A 61 -34.01 -7.61 -25.37
N VAL A 62 -34.68 -6.80 -24.55
CA VAL A 62 -34.04 -6.07 -23.44
C VAL A 62 -33.50 -7.06 -22.40
N THR A 63 -34.24 -8.12 -22.10
CA THR A 63 -33.82 -9.19 -21.16
C THR A 63 -32.58 -9.91 -21.67
N GLN A 64 -32.53 -10.22 -22.97
CA GLN A 64 -31.37 -10.85 -23.58
C GLN A 64 -30.14 -9.93 -23.53
N LYS A 65 -30.31 -8.64 -23.85
CA LYS A 65 -29.23 -7.64 -23.74
C LYS A 65 -28.70 -7.53 -22.31
N LEU A 66 -29.58 -7.46 -21.31
CA LEU A 66 -29.20 -7.43 -19.90
C LEU A 66 -28.42 -8.68 -19.49
N THR A 67 -28.81 -9.85 -19.98
CA THR A 67 -28.10 -11.11 -19.71
C THR A 67 -26.68 -11.09 -20.27
N VAL A 68 -26.50 -10.61 -21.51
CA VAL A 68 -25.17 -10.42 -22.11
C VAL A 68 -24.36 -9.41 -21.30
N SER A 69 -24.95 -8.29 -20.92
CA SER A 69 -24.28 -7.26 -20.12
C SER A 69 -23.74 -7.80 -18.79
N VAL A 70 -24.49 -8.65 -18.09
CA VAL A 70 -24.01 -9.29 -16.84
C VAL A 70 -22.79 -10.19 -17.10
N THR A 71 -22.76 -10.93 -18.21
CA THR A 71 -21.59 -11.75 -18.55
C THR A 71 -20.36 -10.91 -18.90
N THR A 72 -20.55 -9.80 -19.61
CA THR A 72 -19.48 -8.85 -19.93
C THR A 72 -18.96 -8.15 -18.67
N GLU A 73 -19.85 -7.72 -17.78
CA GLU A 73 -19.49 -7.12 -16.49
C GLU A 73 -18.63 -8.07 -15.64
N LYS A 74 -18.97 -9.36 -15.60
CA LYS A 74 -18.14 -10.36 -14.91
C LYS A 74 -16.73 -10.45 -15.50
N LYS A 75 -16.60 -10.44 -16.83
CA LYS A 75 -15.28 -10.47 -17.50
C LYS A 75 -14.46 -9.22 -17.18
N ILE A 76 -15.09 -8.04 -17.22
CA ILE A 76 -14.46 -6.77 -16.86
C ILE A 76 -14.00 -6.79 -15.40
N ASN A 77 -14.84 -7.28 -14.49
CA ASN A 77 -14.49 -7.37 -13.07
C ASN A 77 -13.30 -8.31 -12.85
N ILE A 78 -13.27 -9.49 -13.47
CA ILE A 78 -12.11 -10.40 -13.40
C ILE A 78 -10.83 -9.68 -13.86
N ALA A 79 -10.87 -8.98 -14.99
CA ALA A 79 -9.72 -8.23 -15.49
C ALA A 79 -9.28 -7.07 -14.58
N ARG A 80 -10.19 -6.51 -13.77
CA ARG A 80 -9.89 -5.48 -12.77
C ARG A 80 -9.31 -6.08 -11.49
N GLU A 81 -9.78 -7.26 -11.10
CA GLU A 81 -9.29 -7.99 -9.93
C GLU A 81 -7.79 -8.26 -10.02
N GLU A 82 -7.27 -8.50 -11.22
CA GLU A 82 -5.83 -8.66 -11.47
C GLU A 82 -5.01 -7.48 -10.91
N PHE A 83 -5.51 -6.26 -11.04
CA PHE A 83 -4.80 -5.04 -10.59
C PHE A 83 -5.13 -4.63 -9.15
N ARG A 84 -5.99 -5.37 -8.44
CA ARG A 84 -6.34 -5.05 -7.05
C ARG A 84 -5.11 -5.04 -6.14
N ALA A 85 -4.12 -5.89 -6.41
CA ALA A 85 -2.86 -5.93 -5.66
C ALA A 85 -2.11 -4.58 -5.71
N VAL A 86 -2.12 -3.89 -6.86
CA VAL A 86 -1.49 -2.57 -7.02
C VAL A 86 -2.22 -1.51 -6.19
N ALA A 87 -3.55 -1.53 -6.21
CA ALA A 87 -4.36 -0.61 -5.41
C ALA A 87 -4.17 -0.85 -3.90
N ALA A 88 -4.11 -2.11 -3.47
CA ALA A 88 -3.84 -2.48 -2.09
C ALA A 88 -2.46 -1.99 -1.63
N ARG A 89 -1.41 -2.20 -2.44
CA ARG A 89 -0.06 -1.68 -2.17
C ARG A 89 -0.05 -0.15 -2.05
N GLY A 90 -0.70 0.54 -2.99
CA GLY A 90 -0.83 1.99 -2.95
C GLY A 90 -1.52 2.49 -1.68
N SER A 91 -2.59 1.81 -1.25
CA SER A 91 -3.29 2.12 -0.01
C SER A 91 -2.39 1.97 1.23
N ILE A 92 -1.65 0.87 1.33
CA ILE A 92 -0.72 0.62 2.44
C ILE A 92 0.33 1.72 2.52
N LEU A 93 0.95 2.05 1.38
CA LEU A 93 1.99 3.07 1.30
C LEU A 93 1.46 4.46 1.65
N TYR A 94 0.30 4.84 1.12
CA TYR A 94 -0.32 6.13 1.43
C TYR A 94 -0.64 6.26 2.93
N PHE A 95 -1.31 5.27 3.52
CA PHE A 95 -1.64 5.31 4.94
C PHE A 95 -0.39 5.34 5.82
N LEU A 96 0.67 4.61 5.46
CA LEU A 96 1.94 4.70 6.16
C LEU A 96 2.54 6.12 6.13
N ILE A 97 2.53 6.78 4.96
CA ILE A 97 3.00 8.17 4.84
C ILE A 97 2.18 9.10 5.74
N VAL A 98 0.86 8.95 5.74
CA VAL A 98 -0.04 9.78 6.58
C VAL A 98 0.23 9.53 8.07
N GLU A 99 0.45 8.28 8.48
CA GLU A 99 0.77 7.92 9.86
C GLU A 99 2.09 8.53 10.34
N MET A 100 3.04 8.82 9.45
CA MET A 100 4.28 9.52 9.83
C MET A 100 4.02 10.91 10.41
N SER A 101 2.88 11.54 10.12
CA SER A 101 2.49 12.79 10.78
C SER A 101 2.34 12.67 12.31
N ASN A 102 2.05 11.45 12.82
CA ASN A 102 2.03 11.17 14.25
C ASN A 102 3.43 11.14 14.87
N VAL A 103 4.47 10.89 14.07
CA VAL A 103 5.88 10.91 14.51
C VAL A 103 6.40 12.35 14.57
N ASN A 104 6.07 13.16 13.56
CA ASN A 104 6.38 14.58 13.54
C ASN A 104 5.33 15.34 12.72
N VAL A 105 4.83 16.45 13.28
CA VAL A 105 3.82 17.32 12.65
C VAL A 105 4.28 17.84 11.29
N MET A 106 5.59 17.94 11.03
CA MET A 106 6.15 18.38 9.74
C MET A 106 5.97 17.35 8.61
N TYR A 107 5.70 16.07 8.91
CA TYR A 107 5.54 15.01 7.92
C TYR A 107 4.11 14.97 7.35
N GLN A 108 3.68 16.10 6.78
CA GLN A 108 2.38 16.22 6.13
C GLN A 108 2.49 15.93 4.65
N ASN A 109 1.63 15.06 4.15
CA ASN A 109 1.53 14.76 2.73
C ASN A 109 0.07 14.75 2.30
N SER A 110 -0.21 15.33 1.13
CA SER A 110 -1.55 15.35 0.56
C SER A 110 -1.81 14.08 -0.26
N LEU A 111 -3.07 13.64 -0.29
CA LEU A 111 -3.49 12.55 -1.18
C LEU A 111 -3.23 12.91 -2.65
N LYS A 112 -3.42 14.18 -3.03
CA LYS A 112 -3.16 14.66 -4.39
C LYS A 112 -1.72 14.41 -4.83
N GLN A 113 -0.75 14.74 -3.96
CA GLN A 113 0.67 14.49 -4.25
C GLN A 113 0.96 13.00 -4.39
N PHE A 114 0.39 12.17 -3.51
CA PHE A 114 0.55 10.72 -3.59
C PHE A 114 -0.03 10.14 -4.88
N LEU A 115 -1.20 10.60 -5.32
CA LEU A 115 -1.81 10.13 -6.57
C LEU A 115 -0.95 10.45 -7.79
N ILE A 116 -0.25 11.58 -7.81
CA ILE A 116 0.71 11.90 -8.88
C ILE A 116 1.85 10.87 -8.91
N LEU A 117 2.42 10.52 -7.75
CA LEU A 117 3.44 9.46 -7.65
C LEU A 117 2.88 8.10 -8.08
N PHE A 118 1.65 7.78 -7.68
CA PHE A 118 0.99 6.54 -8.06
C PHE A 118 0.79 6.45 -9.58
N ASP A 119 0.30 7.50 -10.23
CA ASP A 119 0.09 7.55 -11.68
C ASP A 119 1.43 7.53 -12.44
N ASN A 120 2.45 8.21 -11.91
CA ASN A 120 3.81 8.16 -12.44
C ASN A 120 4.39 6.76 -12.37
N SER A 121 4.19 6.04 -11.27
CA SER A 121 4.67 4.68 -11.09
C SER A 121 4.11 3.73 -12.14
N ILE A 122 2.85 3.93 -12.54
CA ILE A 122 2.20 3.15 -13.59
C ILE A 122 2.74 3.58 -14.97
N THR A 123 2.90 4.87 -15.22
CA THR A 123 3.26 5.38 -16.54
C THR A 123 4.73 5.17 -16.88
N LYS A 124 5.64 5.43 -15.94
CA LYS A 124 7.09 5.41 -16.11
C LYS A 124 7.74 4.04 -15.93
N SER A 125 7.07 3.11 -15.25
CA SER A 125 7.59 1.75 -15.09
C SER A 125 7.59 0.96 -16.41
N GLU A 126 8.49 0.00 -16.51
CA GLU A 126 8.64 -0.84 -17.70
C GLU A 126 7.34 -1.58 -18.04
N LYS A 127 6.98 -1.57 -19.33
CA LYS A 127 5.78 -2.24 -19.83
C LYS A 127 6.09 -3.70 -20.11
N SER A 128 5.18 -4.59 -19.73
CA SER A 128 5.25 -6.02 -20.02
C SER A 128 3.93 -6.49 -20.63
N ASN A 129 4.01 -7.43 -21.57
CA ASN A 129 2.85 -8.05 -22.20
C ASN A 129 2.17 -9.08 -21.29
N ILE A 130 2.89 -9.55 -20.25
CA ILE A 130 2.36 -10.50 -19.27
C ILE A 130 1.81 -9.72 -18.09
N THR A 131 0.52 -9.87 -17.80
CA THR A 131 -0.17 -9.09 -16.75
C THR A 131 0.45 -9.31 -15.37
N SER A 132 0.81 -10.54 -15.01
CA SER A 132 1.44 -10.84 -13.72
C SER A 132 2.79 -10.14 -13.57
N ASP A 133 3.65 -10.22 -14.59
CA ASP A 133 4.95 -9.52 -14.58
C ASP A 133 4.78 -8.01 -14.54
N ARG A 134 3.82 -7.48 -15.31
CA ARG A 134 3.47 -6.06 -15.29
C ARG A 134 3.09 -5.58 -13.89
N ILE A 135 2.25 -6.35 -13.18
CA ILE A 135 1.87 -6.04 -11.79
C ILE A 135 3.10 -5.99 -10.89
N ASN A 136 3.97 -6.99 -10.95
CA ASN A 136 5.19 -7.04 -10.13
C ASN A 136 6.13 -5.87 -10.43
N ILE A 137 6.28 -5.48 -11.68
CA ILE A 137 7.08 -4.31 -12.09
C ILE A 137 6.48 -3.02 -11.51
N ILE A 138 5.16 -2.82 -11.61
CA ILE A 138 4.50 -1.65 -11.01
C ILE A 138 4.69 -1.64 -9.49
N LEU A 139 4.49 -2.77 -8.82
CA LEU A 139 4.62 -2.88 -7.37
C LEU A 139 6.03 -2.51 -6.89
N LYS A 140 7.07 -3.01 -7.58
CA LYS A 140 8.47 -2.68 -7.28
C LYS A 140 8.75 -1.20 -7.51
N TYR A 141 8.36 -0.67 -8.67
CA TYR A 141 8.60 0.74 -9.01
C TYR A 141 7.87 1.68 -8.06
N LEU A 142 6.59 1.43 -7.78
CA LEU A 142 5.77 2.22 -6.86
C LEU A 142 6.37 2.22 -5.44
N THR A 143 6.78 1.05 -4.94
CA THR A 143 7.38 0.93 -3.60
C THR A 143 8.65 1.76 -3.50
N HIS A 144 9.51 1.67 -4.51
CA HIS A 144 10.77 2.42 -4.56
C HIS A 144 10.57 3.93 -4.72
N GLU A 145 9.68 4.36 -5.63
CA GLU A 145 9.39 5.78 -5.87
C GLU A 145 8.81 6.46 -4.62
N VAL A 146 7.85 5.80 -3.97
CA VAL A 146 7.25 6.30 -2.72
C VAL A 146 8.27 6.30 -1.58
N TRP A 147 9.14 5.28 -1.50
CA TRP A 147 10.20 5.23 -0.51
C TRP A 147 11.16 6.40 -0.68
N ILE A 148 11.75 6.63 -1.86
CA ILE A 148 12.65 7.77 -2.11
C ILE A 148 11.95 9.09 -1.82
N PHE A 149 10.72 9.27 -2.30
CA PHE A 149 9.92 10.47 -2.03
C PHE A 149 9.79 10.73 -0.52
N THR A 150 9.45 9.70 0.25
CA THR A 150 9.25 9.85 1.69
C THR A 150 10.58 10.06 2.40
N GLN A 151 11.63 9.31 2.08
CA GLN A 151 12.96 9.43 2.68
C GLN A 151 13.53 10.86 2.58
N ARG A 152 13.28 11.54 1.46
CA ARG A 152 13.69 12.95 1.26
C ARG A 152 13.01 13.92 2.24
N SER A 153 11.81 13.61 2.71
CA SER A 153 11.01 14.45 3.61
C SER A 153 11.26 14.18 5.10
N LEU A 154 11.99 13.12 5.45
CA LEU A 154 12.19 12.68 6.83
C LEU A 154 13.53 13.15 7.40
N TYR A 155 13.55 13.40 8.71
CA TYR A 155 14.80 13.54 9.45
C TYR A 155 15.52 12.20 9.52
N GLU A 156 16.86 12.23 9.53
CA GLU A 156 17.71 11.03 9.52
C GLU A 156 17.30 10.00 10.58
N ARG A 157 16.98 10.46 11.80
CA ARG A 157 16.55 9.61 12.92
C ARG A 157 15.26 8.82 12.67
N HIS A 158 14.41 9.23 11.72
CA HIS A 158 13.12 8.58 11.43
C HIS A 158 13.12 7.77 10.13
N LYS A 159 14.19 7.84 9.33
CA LYS A 159 14.31 7.14 8.06
C LYS A 159 14.24 5.62 8.20
N ALA A 160 14.96 5.08 9.18
CA ALA A 160 14.96 3.65 9.47
C ALA A 160 13.59 3.16 10.00
N LEU A 161 12.92 3.98 10.82
CA LEU A 161 11.57 3.69 11.31
C LEU A 161 10.59 3.53 10.15
N PHE A 162 10.56 4.49 9.22
CA PHE A 162 9.67 4.43 8.06
C PHE A 162 9.94 3.20 7.20
N THR A 163 11.22 2.93 6.88
CA THR A 163 11.58 1.79 6.01
C THR A 163 11.22 0.45 6.67
N LEU A 164 11.46 0.32 7.98
CA LEU A 164 11.08 -0.87 8.73
C LEU A 164 9.57 -1.08 8.76
N MET A 165 8.80 -0.02 9.04
CA MET A 165 7.34 -0.07 9.05
C MET A 165 6.78 -0.40 7.66
N MET A 166 7.42 0.10 6.59
CA MET A 166 7.05 -0.21 5.21
C MET A 166 7.21 -1.70 4.90
N ALA A 167 8.37 -2.28 5.22
CA ALA A 167 8.62 -3.73 5.08
C ALA A 167 7.59 -4.55 5.85
N MET A 168 7.39 -4.25 7.14
CA MET A 168 6.45 -4.99 7.98
C MET A 168 5.00 -4.90 7.50
N LYS A 169 4.54 -3.72 7.06
CA LYS A 169 3.16 -3.56 6.58
C LYS A 169 2.92 -4.27 5.24
N ILE A 170 3.92 -4.32 4.38
CA ILE A 170 3.90 -5.07 3.13
C ILE A 170 3.81 -6.57 3.43
N ASP A 171 4.71 -7.10 4.25
CA ASP A 171 4.78 -8.52 4.60
C ASP A 171 3.55 -8.98 5.39
N LEU A 172 2.97 -8.11 6.21
CA LEU A 172 1.71 -8.36 6.92
C LEU A 172 0.53 -8.52 5.95
N HIS A 173 0.49 -7.72 4.88
CA HIS A 173 -0.53 -7.83 3.85
C HIS A 173 -0.33 -9.09 2.98
N GLU A 174 0.92 -9.47 2.70
CA GLU A 174 1.23 -10.70 1.96
C GLU A 174 1.06 -11.98 2.79
N GLY A 175 0.99 -11.85 4.13
CA GLY A 175 0.81 -12.97 5.06
C GLY A 175 2.11 -13.68 5.46
N THR A 176 3.26 -13.16 5.05
CA THR A 176 4.59 -13.64 5.46
C THR A 176 4.79 -13.51 6.97
N ILE A 177 4.23 -12.43 7.54
CA ILE A 177 4.23 -12.13 8.97
C ILE A 177 2.80 -12.16 9.50
N LYS A 178 2.60 -12.80 10.66
CA LYS A 178 1.30 -12.79 11.33
C LYS A 178 1.12 -11.52 12.15
N HIS A 179 -0.13 -11.08 12.30
CA HIS A 179 -0.45 -9.91 13.12
C HIS A 179 0.02 -10.05 14.57
N GLU A 180 -0.06 -11.25 15.15
CA GLU A 180 0.44 -11.54 16.50
C GLU A 180 1.95 -11.30 16.63
N GLU A 181 2.72 -11.72 15.63
CA GLU A 181 4.18 -11.55 15.60
C GLU A 181 4.56 -10.07 15.44
N PHE A 182 3.83 -9.34 14.58
CA PHE A 182 3.98 -7.89 14.45
C PHE A 182 3.68 -7.18 15.79
N MET A 183 2.59 -7.54 16.46
CA MET A 183 2.23 -6.96 17.75
C MET A 183 3.25 -7.33 18.84
N ALA A 184 3.82 -8.54 18.80
CA ALA A 184 4.89 -8.95 19.70
C ALA A 184 6.16 -8.10 19.51
N PHE A 185 6.54 -7.78 18.26
CA PHE A 185 7.66 -6.89 17.97
C PHE A 185 7.46 -5.48 18.56
N ILE A 186 6.28 -4.91 18.37
CA ILE A 186 5.97 -3.53 18.81
C ILE A 186 5.84 -3.45 20.33
N LYS A 187 5.12 -4.39 20.95
CA LYS A 187 4.88 -4.37 22.40
C LYS A 187 6.10 -4.81 23.20
N GLY A 188 6.91 -5.74 22.67
CA GLY A 188 8.14 -6.24 23.31
C GLY A 188 7.98 -6.48 24.81
N GLY A 189 7.07 -7.38 25.19
CA GLY A 189 6.83 -7.79 26.58
C GLY A 189 6.28 -6.70 27.52
N ALA A 190 6.10 -5.45 27.06
CA ALA A 190 5.70 -4.32 27.92
C ALA A 190 4.29 -4.44 28.54
N SER A 191 3.49 -5.40 28.10
CA SER A 191 2.17 -5.70 28.70
C SER A 191 2.23 -6.77 29.80
N LEU A 192 3.39 -7.35 30.08
CA LEU A 192 3.57 -8.39 31.09
C LEU A 192 4.10 -7.78 32.39
N ASP A 193 3.45 -8.13 33.51
CA ASP A 193 3.94 -7.81 34.86
C ASP A 193 4.97 -8.87 35.28
N LEU A 194 6.11 -8.43 35.82
CA LEU A 194 7.16 -9.29 36.39
C LEU A 194 6.62 -10.23 37.48
N ASN A 195 5.56 -9.82 38.19
CA ASN A 195 4.92 -10.65 39.22
C ASN A 195 3.95 -11.70 38.66
N ALA A 196 3.54 -11.55 37.39
CA ALA A 196 2.61 -12.46 36.72
C ALA A 196 3.33 -13.50 35.85
N VAL A 197 4.63 -13.33 35.59
CA VAL A 197 5.46 -14.29 34.86
C VAL A 197 6.25 -15.19 35.80
N THR A 198 6.72 -16.31 35.28
CA THR A 198 7.61 -17.22 36.01
C THR A 198 8.82 -16.46 36.57
N PRO A 199 9.24 -16.73 37.82
CA PRO A 199 10.39 -16.08 38.41
C PRO A 199 11.62 -16.23 37.52
N LYS A 200 12.40 -15.16 37.43
CA LYS A 200 13.62 -15.09 36.66
C LYS A 200 14.57 -16.26 37.02
N PRO A 201 14.93 -17.11 36.06
CA PRO A 201 15.76 -18.28 36.33
C PRO A 201 17.21 -17.88 36.63
N PHE A 202 17.70 -16.78 36.04
CA PHE A 202 19.11 -16.38 36.13
C PHE A 202 19.29 -14.90 36.42
N LYS A 203 20.20 -14.57 37.35
CA LYS A 203 20.43 -13.17 37.80
C LYS A 203 21.04 -12.26 36.73
N TRP A 204 21.70 -12.82 35.71
CA TRP A 204 22.42 -12.06 34.67
C TRP A 204 21.51 -11.52 33.57
N VAL A 205 20.33 -12.10 33.36
CA VAL A 205 19.34 -11.59 32.39
C VAL A 205 18.80 -10.25 32.92
N LEU A 206 18.49 -9.26 32.09
CA LEU A 206 17.82 -8.04 32.58
C LEU A 206 16.32 -8.29 32.75
N ASP A 207 15.65 -7.58 33.65
CA ASP A 207 14.21 -7.78 33.89
C ASP A 207 13.38 -7.48 32.63
N ILE A 208 13.77 -6.46 31.86
CA ILE A 208 13.17 -6.13 30.57
C ILE A 208 13.39 -7.23 29.52
N THR A 209 14.54 -7.93 29.56
CA THR A 209 14.84 -9.05 28.69
C THR A 209 14.03 -10.27 29.11
N TRP A 210 13.92 -10.54 30.42
CA TRP A 210 13.17 -11.68 30.94
C TRP A 210 11.67 -11.62 30.58
N LEU A 211 11.07 -10.44 30.64
CA LEU A 211 9.68 -10.21 30.18
C LEU A 211 9.47 -10.55 28.69
N ASN A 212 10.53 -10.65 27.89
CA ASN A 212 10.46 -10.96 26.46
C ASN A 212 10.76 -12.43 26.13
N LEU A 213 11.11 -13.26 27.12
CA LEU A 213 11.64 -14.61 26.91
C LEU A 213 10.68 -15.72 27.36
N ILE A 214 10.83 -16.88 26.71
CA ILE A 214 10.22 -18.15 27.10
C ILE A 214 11.39 -19.14 27.26
N GLU A 215 11.39 -19.90 28.36
CA GLU A 215 12.41 -20.84 28.88
C GLU A 215 13.62 -21.19 27.99
N THR A 216 14.83 -21.08 28.53
CA THR A 216 16.08 -21.33 27.78
C THR A 216 17.15 -22.12 28.52
N ASN A 217 17.95 -22.85 27.74
CA ASN A 217 19.16 -23.58 28.14
C ASN A 217 20.29 -22.59 28.50
N GLU A 218 20.55 -22.38 29.80
CA GLU A 218 21.37 -21.28 30.34
C GLU A 218 22.71 -21.04 29.62
N LYS A 219 23.49 -22.09 29.35
CA LYS A 219 24.90 -21.94 28.97
C LYS A 219 25.10 -21.40 27.55
N GLU A 220 24.41 -21.98 26.57
CA GLU A 220 24.57 -21.58 25.17
C GLU A 220 24.04 -20.17 24.94
N TRP A 221 22.88 -19.85 25.51
CA TRP A 221 22.26 -18.54 25.41
C TRP A 221 23.08 -17.44 26.06
N ARG A 222 23.69 -17.73 27.22
CA ARG A 222 24.59 -16.78 27.88
C ARG A 222 25.84 -16.49 27.04
N MET A 223 26.50 -17.54 26.52
CA MET A 223 27.70 -17.37 25.69
C MET A 223 27.42 -16.57 24.42
N TRP A 224 26.25 -16.76 23.82
CA TRP A 224 25.80 -16.00 22.66
C TRP A 224 25.46 -14.55 23.03
N TYR A 225 24.72 -14.33 24.12
CA TYR A 225 24.30 -12.99 24.56
C TYR A 225 25.48 -12.10 24.99
N GLU A 226 26.52 -12.67 25.59
CA GLU A 226 27.72 -11.94 26.03
C GLU A 226 28.65 -11.52 24.86
N LYS A 227 28.32 -11.89 23.61
CA LYS A 227 29.04 -11.44 22.41
C LYS A 227 28.79 -9.96 22.15
N GLU A 228 29.75 -9.29 21.52
CA GLU A 228 29.61 -7.86 21.15
C GLU A 228 28.52 -7.64 20.09
N LYS A 229 28.35 -8.59 19.18
CA LYS A 229 27.39 -8.53 18.06
C LYS A 229 26.62 -9.85 17.93
N PRO A 230 25.73 -10.15 18.87
CA PRO A 230 25.00 -11.42 18.90
C PRO A 230 24.17 -11.66 17.62
N GLU A 231 23.74 -10.60 16.93
CA GLU A 231 23.02 -10.68 15.66
C GLU A 231 23.88 -11.14 14.46
N GLU A 232 25.21 -11.18 14.61
CA GLU A 232 26.15 -11.73 13.62
C GLU A 232 26.59 -13.15 13.94
N GLU A 233 26.26 -13.64 15.15
CA GLU A 233 26.66 -14.96 15.64
C GLU A 233 25.56 -15.99 15.36
N ASP A 234 25.94 -17.26 15.31
CA ASP A 234 24.98 -18.35 15.13
C ASP A 234 24.04 -18.44 16.35
N ILE A 235 22.73 -18.27 16.10
CA ILE A 235 21.73 -18.35 17.17
C ILE A 235 21.68 -19.78 17.74
N PRO A 236 21.77 -19.94 19.08
CA PRO A 236 21.77 -21.24 19.76
C PRO A 236 20.58 -22.16 19.45
N CYS A 237 20.68 -23.41 19.90
CA CYS A 237 19.57 -24.38 19.88
C CYS A 237 18.96 -24.64 18.48
N GLY A 238 19.73 -24.40 17.41
CA GLY A 238 19.29 -24.63 16.02
C GLY A 238 18.40 -23.52 15.44
N TYR A 239 18.08 -22.47 16.20
CA TYR A 239 17.23 -21.37 15.74
C TYR A 239 17.82 -20.61 14.57
N GLN A 240 19.13 -20.64 14.38
CA GLN A 240 19.77 -20.05 13.21
C GLN A 240 19.25 -20.63 11.88
N LYS A 241 18.89 -21.92 11.86
CA LYS A 241 18.40 -22.62 10.66
C LYS A 241 16.88 -22.71 10.61
N SER A 242 16.21 -22.75 11.76
CA SER A 242 14.76 -22.93 11.82
C SER A 242 13.97 -21.62 11.70
N LEU A 243 14.59 -20.47 11.99
CA LEU A 243 13.93 -19.16 11.93
C LEU A 243 14.31 -18.42 10.65
N ASP A 244 13.33 -17.73 10.06
CA ASP A 244 13.59 -16.75 9.01
C ASP A 244 14.08 -15.41 9.59
N VAL A 245 14.34 -14.45 8.71
CA VAL A 245 14.95 -13.17 9.09
C VAL A 245 14.05 -12.34 10.02
N PHE A 246 12.71 -12.42 9.86
CA PHE A 246 11.78 -11.70 10.73
C PHE A 246 11.66 -12.33 12.12
N ARG A 247 11.56 -13.66 12.22
CA ARG A 247 11.55 -14.34 13.53
C ARG A 247 12.91 -14.18 14.25
N LYS A 248 14.01 -14.10 13.50
CA LYS A 248 15.33 -13.68 14.05
C LYS A 248 15.30 -12.24 14.57
N LEU A 249 14.64 -11.33 13.86
CA LEU A 249 14.44 -9.95 14.35
C LEU A 249 13.65 -9.90 15.66
N LEU A 250 12.58 -10.68 15.81
CA LEU A 250 11.86 -10.79 17.08
C LEU A 250 12.79 -11.27 18.21
N LEU A 251 13.59 -12.30 17.94
CA LEU A 251 14.50 -12.88 18.90
C LEU A 251 15.57 -11.87 19.36
N ILE A 252 16.21 -11.18 18.42
CA ILE A 252 17.17 -10.12 18.74
C ILE A 252 16.49 -8.97 19.51
N ARG A 253 15.28 -8.57 19.11
CA ARG A 253 14.51 -7.53 19.81
C ARG A 253 14.19 -7.91 21.26
N SER A 254 13.97 -9.20 21.53
CA SER A 254 13.72 -9.75 22.86
C SER A 254 14.98 -9.81 23.72
N TRP A 255 16.06 -10.37 23.17
CA TRP A 255 17.33 -10.59 23.88
C TRP A 255 18.19 -9.34 24.01
N SER A 256 18.43 -8.66 22.89
CA SER A 256 19.39 -7.55 22.75
C SER A 256 18.71 -6.34 22.06
N PRO A 257 17.85 -5.60 22.78
CA PRO A 257 17.11 -4.47 22.21
C PRO A 257 17.99 -3.42 21.53
N ASP A 258 19.22 -3.21 22.02
CA ASP A 258 20.22 -2.31 21.46
C ASP A 258 20.71 -2.73 20.05
N ARG A 259 20.66 -4.04 19.74
CA ARG A 259 21.01 -4.60 18.42
C ARG A 259 19.82 -4.70 17.47
N THR A 260 18.61 -4.33 17.91
CA THR A 260 17.38 -4.40 17.09
C THR A 260 17.56 -3.69 15.75
N LEU A 261 18.16 -2.50 15.72
CA LEU A 261 18.29 -1.73 14.49
C LEU A 261 19.23 -2.42 13.48
N SER A 262 20.29 -3.08 13.97
CA SER A 262 21.21 -3.85 13.13
C SER A 262 20.49 -5.03 12.48
N GLN A 263 19.73 -5.81 13.26
CA GLN A 263 18.95 -6.93 12.74
C GLN A 263 17.79 -6.45 11.84
N ALA A 264 17.18 -5.31 12.15
CA ALA A 264 16.10 -4.73 11.35
C ALA A 264 16.56 -4.35 9.95
N ARG A 265 17.81 -3.87 9.79
CA ARG A 265 18.40 -3.64 8.47
C ARG A 265 18.52 -4.92 7.66
N LYS A 266 18.93 -6.04 8.28
CA LYS A 266 18.97 -7.35 7.61
C LYS A 266 17.59 -7.78 7.13
N TYR A 267 16.58 -7.60 7.97
CA TYR A 267 15.19 -7.87 7.60
C TYR A 267 14.69 -6.98 6.45
N ILE A 268 14.99 -5.67 6.47
CA ILE A 268 14.65 -4.75 5.38
C ILE A 268 15.27 -5.20 4.05
N MET A 269 16.55 -5.58 4.07
CA MET A 269 17.26 -6.03 2.86
C MET A 269 16.72 -7.35 2.31
N ASP A 270 16.27 -8.25 3.19
CA ASP A 270 15.66 -9.54 2.81
C ASP A 270 14.24 -9.37 2.25
N SER A 271 13.40 -8.53 2.89
CA SER A 271 12.00 -8.32 2.51
C SER A 271 11.84 -7.41 1.29
N LEU A 272 12.53 -6.26 1.26
CA LEU A 272 12.34 -5.24 0.23
C LEU A 272 13.44 -5.24 -0.84
N GLY A 273 14.66 -5.63 -0.46
CA GLY A 273 15.85 -5.59 -1.32
C GLY A 273 17.00 -4.79 -0.72
N PRO A 274 18.25 -5.03 -1.19
CA PRO A 274 19.45 -4.39 -0.65
C PRO A 274 19.43 -2.86 -0.73
N GLU A 275 18.79 -2.29 -1.75
CA GLU A 275 18.70 -0.84 -1.96
C GLU A 275 17.99 -0.10 -0.82
N TYR A 276 17.12 -0.79 -0.07
CA TYR A 276 16.41 -0.21 1.08
C TYR A 276 17.24 -0.22 2.37
N GLY A 277 18.37 -0.94 2.38
CA GLY A 277 19.33 -0.95 3.49
C GLY A 277 20.33 0.19 3.46
N GLU A 278 20.42 0.90 2.33
CA GLU A 278 21.41 1.95 2.07
C GLU A 278 20.85 3.37 2.35
N PRO A 279 21.70 4.33 2.73
CA PRO A 279 21.27 5.70 2.93
C PRO A 279 20.88 6.37 1.61
N CYS A 280 19.65 6.90 1.53
CA CYS A 280 19.20 7.69 0.38
C CYS A 280 19.85 9.08 0.38
N ILE A 281 20.59 9.38 -0.69
CA ILE A 281 21.19 10.70 -0.94
C ILE A 281 20.15 11.60 -1.62
N LEU A 282 20.07 12.87 -1.20
CA LEU A 282 19.19 13.84 -1.82
C LEU A 282 19.75 14.27 -3.19
N ASP A 283 18.97 14.00 -4.24
CA ASP A 283 19.21 14.54 -5.58
C ASP A 283 18.26 15.73 -5.84
N LEU A 284 18.83 16.94 -5.88
CA LEU A 284 18.06 18.17 -6.12
C LEU A 284 17.59 18.29 -7.57
N GLU A 285 18.29 17.70 -8.53
CA GLU A 285 17.90 17.75 -9.94
C GLU A 285 16.68 16.87 -10.19
N VAL A 286 16.68 15.65 -9.64
CA VAL A 286 15.51 14.77 -9.67
C VAL A 286 14.33 15.44 -8.97
N THR A 287 14.56 15.99 -7.77
CA THR A 287 13.50 16.68 -7.00
C THR A 287 12.93 17.88 -7.75
N TRP A 288 13.76 18.63 -8.48
CA TRP A 288 13.30 19.73 -9.33
C TRP A 288 12.48 19.22 -10.53
N SER A 289 12.90 18.12 -11.17
CA SER A 289 12.18 17.54 -12.31
C SER A 289 10.76 17.04 -11.94
N GLU A 290 10.56 16.70 -10.67
CA GLU A 290 9.27 16.27 -10.10
C GLU A 290 8.41 17.44 -9.60
N SER A 291 8.99 18.64 -9.48
CA SER A 291 8.30 19.80 -8.91
C SER A 291 7.38 20.47 -9.92
N GLU A 292 6.26 21.00 -9.43
CA GLU A 292 5.33 21.80 -10.24
C GLU A 292 5.46 23.29 -9.90
N PRO A 293 5.25 24.23 -10.83
CA PRO A 293 5.33 25.67 -10.57
C PRO A 293 4.43 26.17 -9.43
N ARG A 294 3.37 25.43 -9.09
CA ARG A 294 2.42 25.76 -8.01
C ARG A 294 2.71 25.03 -6.70
N SER A 295 3.72 24.18 -6.66
CA SER A 295 4.08 23.36 -5.50
C SER A 295 5.45 23.80 -4.99
N PRO A 296 5.52 24.60 -3.91
CA PRO A 296 6.79 25.08 -3.40
C PRO A 296 7.64 23.94 -2.84
N LEU A 297 8.95 24.01 -3.05
CA LEU A 297 9.92 23.13 -2.40
C LEU A 297 10.32 23.73 -1.05
N ILE A 298 10.12 22.97 0.02
CA ILE A 298 10.43 23.38 1.39
C ILE A 298 11.59 22.54 1.90
N CYS A 299 12.66 23.19 2.36
CA CYS A 299 13.79 22.51 2.98
C CYS A 299 13.62 22.42 4.50
N ILE A 300 13.55 21.20 5.03
CA ILE A 300 13.55 20.96 6.48
C ILE A 300 15.00 20.90 6.95
N LEU A 301 15.45 21.93 7.66
CA LEU A 301 16.85 22.08 8.03
C LEU A 301 17.15 21.51 9.42
N SER A 302 18.35 20.96 9.56
CA SER A 302 18.99 20.75 10.86
C SER A 302 19.90 21.94 11.19
N ILE A 303 20.18 22.15 12.47
CA ILE A 303 21.06 23.24 12.92
C ILE A 303 22.42 23.12 12.20
N GLY A 304 22.86 24.22 11.57
CA GLY A 304 24.13 24.28 10.83
C GLY A 304 24.07 23.80 9.37
N SER A 305 22.90 23.40 8.86
CA SER A 305 22.71 23.04 7.45
C SER A 305 22.15 24.21 6.64
N ASP A 306 22.81 24.58 5.54
CA ASP A 306 22.32 25.57 4.56
C ASP A 306 22.33 24.99 3.13
N PRO A 307 21.17 24.73 2.50
CA PRO A 307 21.08 24.22 1.13
C PRO A 307 21.25 25.31 0.05
N SER A 308 21.34 26.59 0.44
CA SER A 308 21.39 27.73 -0.48
C SER A 308 22.49 27.62 -1.55
N PRO A 309 23.72 27.13 -1.25
CA PRO A 309 24.75 26.96 -2.28
C PRO A 309 24.35 25.93 -3.34
N GLN A 310 23.78 24.80 -2.93
CA GLN A 310 23.35 23.71 -3.82
C GLN A 310 22.18 24.16 -4.70
N ILE A 311 21.19 24.82 -4.10
CA ILE A 311 20.05 25.40 -4.83
C ILE A 311 20.52 26.46 -5.84
N SER A 312 21.48 27.30 -5.45
CA SER A 312 22.04 28.33 -6.33
C SER A 312 22.83 27.73 -7.51
N ALA A 313 23.56 26.64 -7.27
CA ALA A 313 24.26 25.91 -8.32
C ALA A 313 23.28 25.30 -9.32
N LEU A 314 22.21 24.65 -8.83
CA LEU A 314 21.16 24.08 -9.68
C LEU A 314 20.46 25.17 -10.50
N ALA A 315 20.07 26.29 -9.87
CA ALA A 315 19.43 27.41 -10.57
C ALA A 315 20.30 27.96 -11.70
N LYS A 316 21.62 28.11 -11.48
CA LYS A 316 22.57 28.51 -12.53
C LYS A 316 22.65 27.48 -13.66
N SER A 317 22.70 26.18 -13.33
CA SER A 317 22.76 25.12 -14.35
C SER A 317 21.51 25.03 -15.23
N LYS A 318 20.36 25.50 -14.73
CA LYS A 318 19.07 25.52 -15.44
C LYS A 318 18.71 26.89 -16.01
N ASP A 319 19.63 27.87 -15.97
CA ASP A 319 19.43 29.26 -16.39
C ASP A 319 18.20 29.96 -15.73
N ILE A 320 17.91 29.62 -14.48
CA ILE A 320 16.78 30.17 -13.72
C ILE A 320 17.22 31.43 -12.96
N ARG A 321 16.43 32.51 -13.10
CA ARG A 321 16.67 33.77 -12.38
C ARG A 321 16.36 33.60 -10.89
N LYS A 322 17.37 33.83 -10.03
CA LYS A 322 17.18 33.83 -8.58
C LYS A 322 16.50 35.13 -8.14
N ILE A 323 15.29 35.04 -7.59
CA ILE A 323 14.64 36.11 -6.83
C ILE A 323 14.73 35.72 -5.36
N ILE A 324 15.62 36.37 -4.61
CA ILE A 324 15.68 36.18 -3.15
C ILE A 324 14.68 37.14 -2.54
N GLN A 325 13.55 36.62 -2.05
CA GLN A 325 12.70 37.36 -1.10
C GLN A 325 13.16 36.97 0.30
N ASN A 326 13.84 37.90 0.98
CA ASN A 326 14.03 37.79 2.42
C ASN A 326 12.70 38.16 3.07
N ASN A 327 12.11 37.22 3.82
CA ASN A 327 11.03 37.52 4.76
C ASN A 327 11.61 37.93 6.12
#